data_AF-A0A1G1AJ79-F1
#
_entry.id   AF-A0A1G1AJ79-F1
#
_cell.length_a   1.000
_cell.length_b   1.000
_cell.length_c   1.000
_cell.angle_alpha   90.00
_cell.angle_beta   90.00
_cell.angle_gamma   90.00
#
_symmetry.space_group_name_H-M   'P 1'
#
loop_
_entity.id
_entity.type
_entity.pdbx_description
1 polymer ?
#
loop_
_entity_poly.entity_id
_entity_poly.type
_entity_poly.pdbx_seq_one_letter_code
_entity_poly.pdbx_strand_id
1 'polypeptide(L)'
;MKRRISFVMTAGLVLFLTAATLFALEAVGTIRRIDAERGIIVVFANGADRTLSITKDVKVLGVDGKPLADRLAAKELKESAEVTISVDRVGSAHVLRTLQLGRHAISNGSGKGSADGPPAITQKSSIGQKPLTEMTADEHYKGEDGGLYGEGRNEPPDALLVAAKRQTAHVVPRDADGKPAKDGKIGLVSISMSNATMEYSRFKQIADNDPAKSPQVAIVDCAQGSQAMAEWVEPKARPWTEADRRLAAAGVNPKQVQIIWVKLANKGPRGELAEHGRKLEKDAAEVLRNAKARFPNIQIAYLGSRIYAGYATSRLNPEPYAFEGAFAVRWLIQDQMKGDAALQHDDANGPAKAPLALWGPYFWANGITPRKSDGLVWKQEDLASDGTHPSESGRQKVAEMLLKFFKEDPMASTWFVKK
;
A
#
# COMPACT_ATOMS: atom_id res chain seq x y z
N MET A 1 -61.18 -32.00 -34.58
CA MET A 1 -60.18 -32.95 -34.05
C MET A 1 -58.81 -32.26 -34.08
N LYS A 2 -58.19 -31.99 -32.90
CA LYS A 2 -56.80 -31.51 -32.69
C LYS A 2 -56.48 -30.09 -33.25
N ARG A 3 -55.76 -29.17 -32.60
CA ARG A 3 -55.00 -29.07 -31.34
C ARG A 3 -54.91 -27.56 -30.99
N ARG A 4 -55.10 -27.19 -29.72
CA ARG A 4 -54.74 -25.86 -29.18
C ARG A 4 -53.23 -25.84 -28.94
N ILE A 5 -52.55 -24.78 -29.38
CA ILE A 5 -51.18 -24.45 -28.97
C ILE A 5 -51.29 -23.22 -28.09
N SER A 6 -51.02 -23.40 -26.79
CA SER A 6 -50.93 -22.31 -25.82
C SER A 6 -49.56 -21.63 -25.94
N PHE A 7 -49.56 -20.33 -26.17
CA PHE A 7 -48.38 -19.47 -25.99
C PHE A 7 -48.23 -19.20 -24.49
N VAL A 8 -47.20 -19.77 -23.87
CA VAL A 8 -46.79 -19.40 -22.51
C VAL A 8 -45.77 -18.27 -22.62
N MET A 9 -46.18 -17.08 -22.21
CA MET A 9 -45.31 -15.91 -22.09
C MET A 9 -44.62 -15.98 -20.72
N THR A 10 -43.36 -16.42 -20.68
CA THR A 10 -42.58 -16.45 -19.44
C THR A 10 -41.85 -15.10 -19.29
N ALA A 11 -42.32 -14.28 -18.36
CA ALA A 11 -41.61 -13.09 -17.92
C ALA A 11 -40.37 -13.50 -17.11
N GLY A 12 -39.18 -13.36 -17.69
CA GLY A 12 -37.91 -13.54 -17.00
C GLY A 12 -37.60 -12.35 -16.11
N LEU A 13 -37.88 -12.46 -14.81
CA LEU A 13 -37.37 -11.56 -13.79
C LEU A 13 -35.88 -11.87 -13.56
N VAL A 14 -34.98 -11.07 -14.14
CA VAL A 14 -33.55 -11.14 -13.83
C VAL A 14 -33.32 -10.50 -12.47
N LEU A 15 -33.23 -11.32 -11.43
CA LEU A 15 -32.83 -10.90 -10.09
C LEU A 15 -31.31 -10.70 -10.07
N PHE A 16 -30.85 -9.45 -10.09
CA PHE A 16 -29.46 -9.13 -9.79
C PHE A 16 -29.19 -9.39 -8.31
N LEU A 17 -28.75 -10.61 -7.96
CA LEU A 17 -28.08 -10.87 -6.69
C LEU A 17 -26.68 -10.26 -6.78
N THR A 18 -26.55 -9.03 -6.31
CA THR A 18 -25.25 -8.46 -5.96
C THR A 18 -24.69 -9.28 -4.79
N ALA A 19 -23.76 -10.18 -5.08
CA ALA A 19 -22.95 -10.81 -4.04
C ALA A 19 -22.04 -9.73 -3.45
N ALA A 20 -22.53 -9.02 -2.44
CA ALA A 20 -21.66 -8.24 -1.57
C ALA A 20 -20.74 -9.22 -0.86
N THR A 21 -19.48 -9.33 -1.30
CA THR A 21 -18.45 -10.04 -0.57
C THR A 21 -18.23 -9.33 0.76
N LEU A 22 -18.84 -9.86 1.81
CA LEU A 22 -18.62 -9.46 3.20
C LEU A 22 -17.19 -9.87 3.56
N PHE A 23 -16.26 -8.91 3.55
CA PHE A 23 -14.96 -9.11 4.19
C PHE A 23 -15.17 -8.96 5.70
N ALA A 24 -14.92 -10.05 6.42
CA ALA A 24 -14.87 -9.99 7.87
C ALA A 24 -13.58 -9.28 8.29
N LEU A 25 -13.68 -8.24 9.13
CA LEU A 25 -12.53 -7.61 9.76
C LEU A 25 -12.13 -8.41 10.99
N GLU A 26 -10.89 -8.87 11.03
CA GLU A 26 -10.32 -9.50 12.23
C GLU A 26 -9.59 -8.48 13.10
N ALA A 27 -9.77 -8.58 14.41
CA ALA A 27 -9.10 -7.72 15.39
C ALA A 27 -8.84 -8.48 16.69
N VAL A 28 -7.75 -8.14 17.37
CA VAL A 28 -7.48 -8.58 18.75
C VAL A 28 -7.99 -7.50 19.70
N GLY A 29 -8.68 -7.92 20.75
CA GLY A 29 -9.23 -7.01 21.75
C GLY A 29 -9.43 -7.67 23.09
N THR A 30 -10.00 -6.92 24.02
CA THR A 30 -10.28 -7.38 25.38
C THR A 30 -11.77 -7.25 25.66
N ILE A 31 -12.39 -8.28 26.22
CA ILE A 31 -13.81 -8.26 26.57
C ILE A 31 -14.04 -7.22 27.68
N ARG A 32 -14.93 -6.27 27.43
CA ARG A 32 -15.46 -5.36 28.47
C ARG A 32 -16.72 -5.91 29.09
N ARG A 33 -17.66 -6.38 28.26
CA ARG A 33 -18.93 -6.96 28.72
C ARG A 33 -19.56 -7.82 27.64
N ILE A 34 -20.21 -8.91 28.05
CA ILE A 34 -21.13 -9.68 27.21
C ILE A 34 -22.54 -9.53 27.79
N ASP A 35 -23.49 -9.14 26.94
CA ASP A 35 -24.92 -9.11 27.26
C ASP A 35 -25.63 -10.01 26.24
N ALA A 36 -25.69 -11.30 26.58
CA ALA A 36 -26.23 -12.33 25.70
C ALA A 36 -27.75 -12.18 25.50
N GLU A 37 -28.47 -11.64 26.49
CA GLU A 37 -29.91 -11.38 26.42
C GLU A 37 -30.25 -10.29 25.40
N ARG A 38 -29.45 -9.22 25.36
CA ARG A 38 -29.58 -8.15 24.37
C ARG A 38 -28.83 -8.43 23.06
N GLY A 39 -28.11 -9.55 22.98
CA GLY A 39 -27.35 -9.95 21.80
C GLY A 39 -26.22 -8.97 21.46
N ILE A 40 -25.50 -8.46 22.46
CA ILE A 40 -24.37 -7.55 22.24
C ILE A 40 -23.13 -7.95 23.05
N ILE A 41 -21.97 -7.66 22.49
CA ILE A 41 -20.68 -7.72 23.20
C ILE A 41 -19.95 -6.38 23.02
N VAL A 42 -19.29 -5.93 24.09
CA VAL A 42 -18.41 -4.77 24.05
C VAL A 42 -16.97 -5.24 24.21
N VAL A 43 -16.12 -4.87 23.27
CA VAL A 43 -14.68 -5.18 23.30
C VAL A 43 -13.86 -3.90 23.19
N PHE A 44 -12.77 -3.80 23.95
CA PHE A 44 -11.78 -2.76 23.73
C PHE A 44 -10.81 -3.23 22.63
N ALA A 45 -10.82 -2.56 21.49
CA ALA A 45 -9.98 -2.91 20.34
C ALA A 45 -9.63 -1.65 19.54
N ASN A 46 -8.39 -1.57 19.06
CA ASN A 46 -7.87 -0.42 18.30
C ASN A 46 -8.05 0.92 19.04
N GLY A 47 -7.79 0.93 20.36
CA GLY A 47 -7.80 2.13 21.19
C GLY A 47 -9.19 2.65 21.61
N ALA A 48 -10.27 1.94 21.32
CA ALA A 48 -11.63 2.34 21.71
C ALA A 48 -12.51 1.13 22.05
N ASP A 49 -13.57 1.36 22.84
CA ASP A 49 -14.63 0.38 23.05
C ASP A 49 -15.49 0.24 21.78
N ARG A 50 -15.76 -1.01 21.38
CA ARG A 50 -16.54 -1.39 20.21
C ARG A 50 -17.70 -2.26 20.63
N THR A 51 -18.91 -1.79 20.37
CA THR A 51 -20.13 -2.57 20.54
C THR A 51 -20.42 -3.37 19.27
N LEU A 52 -20.54 -4.68 19.41
CA LEU A 52 -20.79 -5.61 18.32
C LEU A 52 -22.09 -6.36 18.58
N SER A 53 -22.89 -6.54 17.52
CA SER A 53 -24.10 -7.35 17.55
C SER A 53 -23.74 -8.83 17.47
N ILE A 54 -24.37 -9.64 18.29
CA ILE A 54 -24.22 -11.08 18.34
C ILE A 54 -25.38 -11.72 17.59
N THR A 55 -25.07 -12.64 16.69
CA THR A 55 -26.07 -13.46 16.00
C THR A 55 -25.95 -14.93 16.40
N LYS A 56 -26.99 -15.73 16.13
CA LYS A 56 -27.04 -17.15 16.53
C LYS A 56 -25.94 -18.01 15.87
N ASP A 57 -25.40 -17.56 14.75
CA ASP A 57 -24.34 -18.20 13.97
C ASP A 57 -22.91 -17.85 14.44
N VAL A 58 -22.76 -17.04 15.51
CA VAL A 58 -21.43 -16.69 16.02
C VAL A 58 -20.63 -17.93 16.44
N LYS A 59 -19.44 -18.11 15.89
CA LYS A 59 -18.52 -19.18 16.31
C LYS A 59 -17.79 -18.73 17.57
N VAL A 60 -17.91 -19.50 18.65
CA VAL A 60 -17.26 -19.20 19.92
C VAL A 60 -16.25 -20.29 20.23
N LEU A 61 -14.98 -19.92 20.26
CA LEU A 61 -13.86 -20.86 20.25
C LEU A 61 -12.96 -20.66 21.47
N GLY A 62 -12.42 -21.77 21.98
CA GLY A 62 -11.41 -21.79 23.02
C GLY A 62 -10.03 -21.37 22.52
N VAL A 63 -9.06 -21.34 23.43
CA VAL A 63 -7.66 -21.03 23.11
C VAL A 63 -7.09 -22.03 22.09
N ASP A 64 -7.57 -23.27 22.10
CA ASP A 64 -7.18 -24.34 21.18
C ASP A 64 -7.91 -24.30 19.82
N GLY A 65 -8.76 -23.29 19.58
CA GLY A 65 -9.54 -23.13 18.36
C GLY A 65 -10.74 -24.07 18.24
N LYS A 66 -11.05 -24.87 19.27
CA LYS A 66 -12.24 -25.73 19.29
C LYS A 66 -13.46 -24.97 19.83
N PRO A 67 -14.69 -25.34 19.41
CA PRO A 67 -15.90 -24.73 19.96
C PRO A 67 -16.01 -24.90 21.48
N LEU A 68 -16.31 -23.81 22.19
CA LEU A 68 -16.65 -23.88 23.62
C LEU A 68 -18.05 -24.47 23.79
N ALA A 69 -18.19 -25.42 24.71
CA ALA A 69 -19.46 -26.12 24.97
C ALA A 69 -20.59 -25.14 25.34
N ASP A 70 -20.30 -24.16 26.20
CA ASP A 70 -21.28 -23.17 26.67
C ASP A 70 -21.34 -21.90 25.80
N ARG A 71 -20.60 -21.87 24.68
CA ARG A 71 -20.50 -20.73 23.76
C ARG A 71 -20.25 -19.41 24.51
N LEU A 72 -21.17 -18.45 24.44
CA LEU A 72 -21.04 -17.14 25.09
C LEU A 72 -21.22 -17.17 26.61
N ALA A 73 -21.77 -18.27 27.15
CA ALA A 73 -21.91 -18.49 28.58
C ALA A 73 -20.68 -19.22 29.18
N ALA A 74 -19.66 -19.49 28.36
CA ALA A 74 -18.42 -20.11 28.82
C ALA A 74 -17.73 -19.24 29.87
N LYS A 75 -17.34 -19.85 31.01
CA LYS A 75 -16.75 -19.16 32.17
C LYS A 75 -15.43 -18.46 31.84
N GLU A 76 -14.78 -18.90 30.79
CA GLU A 76 -13.51 -18.40 30.27
C GLU A 76 -13.69 -17.03 29.56
N LEU A 77 -14.88 -16.71 29.06
CA LEU A 77 -15.22 -15.43 28.41
C LEU A 77 -15.62 -14.36 29.44
N LYS A 78 -14.74 -14.10 30.40
CA LYS A 78 -14.94 -13.09 31.45
C LYS A 78 -14.44 -11.71 31.02
N GLU A 79 -14.85 -10.68 31.76
CA GLU A 79 -14.29 -9.34 31.61
C GLU A 79 -12.76 -9.37 31.70
N SER A 80 -12.11 -8.56 30.88
CA SER A 80 -10.66 -8.51 30.69
C SER A 80 -10.02 -9.73 29.99
N ALA A 81 -10.80 -10.72 29.56
CA ALA A 81 -10.26 -11.79 28.73
C ALA A 81 -9.82 -11.25 27.36
N GLU A 82 -8.60 -11.61 26.95
CA GLU A 82 -8.09 -11.31 25.61
C GLU A 82 -8.77 -12.24 24.60
N VAL A 83 -9.21 -11.68 23.48
CA VAL A 83 -9.92 -12.39 22.43
C VAL A 83 -9.50 -11.91 21.05
N THR A 84 -9.56 -12.81 20.08
CA THR A 84 -9.51 -12.50 18.65
C THR A 84 -10.92 -12.57 18.10
N ILE A 85 -11.37 -11.51 17.43
CA ILE A 85 -12.71 -11.38 16.89
C ILE A 85 -12.69 -11.21 15.37
N SER A 86 -13.68 -11.78 14.70
CA SER A 86 -13.98 -11.55 13.29
C SER A 86 -15.35 -10.89 13.17
N VAL A 87 -15.44 -9.79 12.42
CA VAL A 87 -16.61 -8.91 12.38
C VAL A 87 -17.02 -8.63 10.95
N ASP A 88 -18.28 -8.92 10.63
CA ASP A 88 -18.89 -8.50 9.37
C ASP A 88 -19.54 -7.13 9.50
N ARG A 89 -19.55 -6.37 8.41
CA ARG A 89 -20.34 -5.16 8.31
C ARG A 89 -21.64 -5.43 7.58
N VAL A 90 -22.76 -5.40 8.29
CA VAL A 90 -24.10 -5.55 7.71
C VAL A 90 -24.82 -4.21 7.84
N GLY A 91 -24.85 -3.44 6.75
CA GLY A 91 -25.35 -2.06 6.76
C GLY A 91 -24.50 -1.14 7.64
N SER A 92 -25.11 -0.52 8.65
CA SER A 92 -24.42 0.31 9.66
C SER A 92 -23.98 -0.48 10.90
N ALA A 93 -24.41 -1.74 11.04
CA ALA A 93 -24.10 -2.58 12.20
C ALA A 93 -22.83 -3.42 11.98
N HIS A 94 -22.13 -3.68 13.07
CA HIS A 94 -20.96 -4.56 13.14
C HIS A 94 -21.40 -5.87 13.79
N VAL A 95 -21.42 -6.95 13.02
CA VAL A 95 -21.93 -8.26 13.43
C VAL A 95 -20.75 -9.18 13.74
N LEU A 96 -20.70 -9.70 14.95
CA LEU A 96 -19.68 -10.64 15.38
C LEU A 96 -19.88 -12.00 14.71
N ARG A 97 -18.88 -12.48 13.97
CA ARG A 97 -18.86 -13.79 13.32
C ARG A 97 -18.08 -14.84 14.09
N THR A 98 -16.96 -14.45 14.67
CA THR A 98 -16.13 -15.36 15.46
C THR A 98 -15.58 -14.62 16.67
N LEU A 99 -15.59 -15.29 17.82
CA LEU A 99 -15.00 -14.86 19.08
C LEU A 99 -14.14 -16.02 19.57
N GLN A 100 -12.82 -15.84 19.56
CA GLN A 100 -11.87 -16.86 20.01
C GLN A 100 -11.08 -16.35 21.20
N LEU A 101 -10.95 -17.19 22.24
CA LEU A 101 -10.13 -16.89 23.41
C LEU A 101 -8.64 -16.82 23.07
N GLY A 102 -7.98 -15.77 23.58
CA GLY A 102 -6.56 -15.49 23.37
C GLY A 102 -6.25 -14.71 22.10
N ARG A 103 -5.01 -14.24 22.00
CA ARG A 103 -4.43 -13.63 20.81
C ARG A 103 -3.99 -14.70 19.83
N HIS A 104 -4.62 -14.73 18.66
CA HIS A 104 -4.26 -15.62 17.56
C HIS A 104 -3.79 -14.83 16.35
N ALA A 105 -2.88 -15.40 15.57
CA ALA A 105 -2.46 -14.82 14.31
C ALA A 105 -3.67 -14.73 13.37
N ILE A 106 -4.00 -13.51 12.97
CA ILE A 106 -5.08 -13.18 12.01
C ILE A 106 -4.82 -13.96 10.72
N SER A 107 -5.54 -15.07 10.54
CA SER A 107 -5.35 -15.98 9.42
C SER A 107 -6.45 -15.74 8.39
N ASN A 108 -6.14 -14.95 7.36
CA ASN A 108 -7.05 -14.82 6.22
C ASN A 108 -7.11 -16.13 5.43
N GLY A 109 -8.20 -16.89 5.60
CA GLY A 109 -8.67 -17.87 4.61
C GLY A 109 -8.60 -19.34 5.04
N SER A 110 -9.78 -19.94 5.12
CA SER A 110 -10.02 -21.37 5.32
C SER A 110 -9.34 -22.27 4.29
N GLY A 111 -8.57 -23.23 4.78
CA GLY A 111 -8.18 -24.45 4.06
C GLY A 111 -8.03 -25.58 5.07
N LYS A 112 -8.82 -26.65 4.91
CA LYS A 112 -8.65 -27.90 5.67
C LYS A 112 -7.19 -28.35 5.60
N GLY A 113 -6.65 -28.79 6.73
CA GLY A 113 -5.27 -29.21 6.87
C GLY A 113 -4.86 -30.27 5.85
N SER A 114 -3.91 -29.91 4.99
CA SER A 114 -2.85 -30.82 4.55
C SER A 114 -1.64 -30.58 5.45
N ALA A 115 -0.99 -31.65 5.89
CA ALA A 115 0.14 -31.64 6.82
C ALA A 115 1.44 -31.02 6.23
N ASP A 116 1.36 -30.37 5.07
CA ASP A 116 2.45 -29.64 4.41
C ASP A 116 2.05 -28.17 4.20
N GLY A 117 1.72 -27.49 5.30
CA GLY A 117 1.59 -26.05 5.29
C GLY A 117 2.95 -25.41 4.92
N PRO A 118 2.98 -24.37 4.07
CA PRO A 118 4.25 -23.69 3.77
C PRO A 118 4.88 -23.18 5.07
N PRO A 119 6.22 -23.19 5.19
CA PRO A 119 6.92 -22.96 6.44
C PRO A 119 6.45 -21.67 7.12
N ALA A 120 6.42 -21.71 8.45
CA ALA A 120 6.11 -20.55 9.28
C ALA A 120 7.09 -19.42 8.97
N ILE A 121 6.60 -18.18 8.90
CA ILE A 121 7.47 -17.03 8.66
C ILE A 121 8.24 -16.77 9.95
N THR A 122 9.54 -17.05 9.94
CA THR A 122 10.42 -16.78 11.08
C THR A 122 10.93 -15.35 11.01
N GLN A 123 10.79 -14.62 12.11
CA GLN A 123 11.36 -13.28 12.23
C GLN A 123 12.88 -13.34 12.16
N LYS A 124 13.47 -12.43 11.40
CA LYS A 124 14.92 -12.30 11.23
C LYS A 124 15.32 -10.84 11.36
N SER A 125 16.34 -10.58 12.19
CA SER A 125 16.96 -9.25 12.30
C SER A 125 17.80 -8.86 11.09
N SER A 126 18.14 -9.83 10.23
CA SER A 126 18.76 -9.66 8.92
C SER A 126 18.49 -10.89 8.05
N ILE A 127 18.37 -10.73 6.73
CA ILE A 127 18.23 -11.85 5.78
C ILE A 127 19.51 -12.14 4.97
N GLY A 128 20.62 -11.46 5.29
CA GLY A 128 21.92 -11.66 4.63
C GLY A 128 21.99 -11.14 3.19
N GLN A 129 21.01 -10.35 2.73
CA GLN A 129 21.02 -9.74 1.40
C GLN A 129 21.70 -8.37 1.42
N LYS A 130 22.40 -8.03 0.34
CA LYS A 130 22.94 -6.68 0.13
C LYS A 130 21.85 -5.77 -0.43
N PRO A 131 21.71 -4.52 0.05
CA PRO A 131 20.87 -3.54 -0.62
C PRO A 131 21.30 -3.39 -2.08
N LEU A 132 20.38 -3.08 -3.00
CA LEU A 132 20.73 -2.90 -4.43
C LEU A 132 21.87 -1.88 -4.60
N THR A 133 21.89 -0.85 -3.76
CA THR A 133 22.93 0.19 -3.76
C THR A 133 24.33 -0.30 -3.40
N GLU A 134 24.46 -1.48 -2.81
CA GLU A 134 25.73 -2.09 -2.41
C GLU A 134 26.13 -3.31 -3.22
N MET A 135 25.23 -3.79 -4.09
CA MET A 135 25.54 -4.85 -5.04
C MET A 135 26.33 -4.24 -6.21
N THR A 136 27.43 -4.88 -6.58
CA THR A 136 28.24 -4.50 -7.75
C THR A 136 27.65 -5.07 -9.05
N ALA A 137 28.26 -4.75 -10.19
CA ALA A 137 27.87 -5.29 -11.49
C ALA A 137 28.11 -6.81 -11.61
N ASP A 138 29.08 -7.35 -10.88
CA ASP A 138 29.48 -8.77 -10.93
C ASP A 138 28.68 -9.65 -9.94
N GLU A 139 27.89 -9.02 -9.07
CA GLU A 139 27.09 -9.73 -8.08
C GLU A 139 25.68 -9.96 -8.61
N HIS A 140 25.17 -11.18 -8.42
CA HIS A 140 23.86 -11.57 -8.93
C HIS A 140 22.93 -12.06 -7.83
N TYR A 141 21.70 -11.54 -7.84
CA TYR A 141 20.56 -12.08 -7.11
C TYR A 141 19.57 -12.65 -8.13
N LYS A 142 19.45 -13.98 -8.20
CA LYS A 142 18.55 -14.68 -9.14
C LYS A 142 18.68 -14.20 -10.60
N GLY A 143 19.91 -13.93 -11.04
CA GLY A 143 20.23 -13.45 -12.40
C GLY A 143 20.20 -11.93 -12.56
N GLU A 144 19.79 -11.17 -11.55
CA GLU A 144 19.77 -9.71 -11.57
C GLU A 144 21.04 -9.13 -10.92
N ASP A 145 21.68 -8.19 -11.60
CA ASP A 145 22.86 -7.47 -11.10
C ASP A 145 22.52 -6.40 -10.04
N GLY A 146 23.54 -5.71 -9.52
CA GLY A 146 23.38 -4.62 -8.56
C GLY A 146 23.03 -3.25 -9.13
N GLY A 147 22.83 -2.29 -8.24
CA GLY A 147 22.55 -0.89 -8.56
C GLY A 147 21.07 -0.59 -8.78
N LEU A 148 20.63 0.60 -8.36
CA LEU A 148 19.27 1.10 -8.59
C LEU A 148 18.92 1.20 -10.09
N TYR A 149 19.91 1.39 -10.96
CA TYR A 149 19.75 1.49 -12.41
C TYR A 149 20.35 0.30 -13.18
N GLY A 150 20.86 -0.71 -12.49
CA GLY A 150 21.57 -1.85 -13.07
C GLY A 150 23.05 -1.57 -13.29
N GLU A 151 23.81 -2.60 -13.62
CA GLU A 151 25.26 -2.56 -13.84
C GLU A 151 26.03 -1.96 -12.65
N GLY A 152 25.53 -2.16 -11.42
CA GLY A 152 26.11 -1.59 -10.20
C GLY A 152 25.94 -0.07 -10.06
N ARG A 153 25.15 0.59 -10.92
CA ARG A 153 24.96 2.05 -10.89
C ARG A 153 23.79 2.48 -10.01
N ASN A 154 24.04 3.48 -9.17
CA ASN A 154 23.03 4.11 -8.31
C ASN A 154 22.62 5.52 -8.74
N GLU A 155 23.38 6.12 -9.65
CA GLU A 155 23.05 7.40 -10.25
C GLU A 155 22.24 7.20 -11.55
N PRO A 156 21.29 8.09 -11.86
CA PRO A 156 20.50 8.01 -13.07
C PRO A 156 21.40 8.12 -14.31
N PRO A 157 21.20 7.28 -15.34
CA PRO A 157 21.90 7.44 -16.61
C PRO A 157 21.63 8.82 -17.25
N ASP A 158 22.58 9.36 -18.01
CA ASP A 158 22.53 10.73 -18.55
C ASP A 158 21.23 11.05 -19.30
N ALA A 159 20.74 10.14 -20.14
CA ALA A 159 19.50 10.31 -20.88
C ALA A 159 18.29 10.48 -19.93
N LEU A 160 18.24 9.72 -18.84
CA LEU A 160 17.20 9.83 -17.83
C LEU A 160 17.33 11.15 -17.05
N LEU A 161 18.56 11.57 -16.72
CA LEU A 161 18.81 12.85 -16.07
C LEU A 161 18.38 14.05 -16.93
N VAL A 162 18.63 13.99 -18.25
CA VAL A 162 18.15 15.02 -19.20
C VAL A 162 16.62 15.04 -19.26
N ALA A 163 15.98 13.87 -19.32
CA ALA A 163 14.52 13.76 -19.28
C ALA A 163 13.96 14.33 -17.96
N ALA A 164 14.59 14.01 -16.83
CA ALA A 164 14.21 14.50 -15.50
C ALA A 164 14.28 16.03 -15.41
N LYS A 165 15.36 16.64 -15.90
CA LYS A 165 15.52 18.11 -15.96
C LYS A 165 14.39 18.76 -16.77
N ARG A 166 14.09 18.19 -17.94
CA ARG A 166 13.02 18.69 -18.82
C ARG A 166 11.65 18.61 -18.14
N GLN A 167 11.30 17.46 -17.56
CA GLN A 167 10.01 17.27 -16.89
C GLN A 167 9.89 18.16 -15.64
N THR A 168 10.98 18.31 -14.89
CA THR A 168 11.05 19.17 -13.69
C THR A 168 10.81 20.64 -14.05
N ALA A 169 11.27 21.11 -15.21
CA ALA A 169 11.04 22.48 -15.67
C ALA A 169 9.54 22.80 -15.90
N HIS A 170 8.70 21.79 -16.09
CA HIS A 170 7.25 21.95 -16.23
C HIS A 170 6.49 21.91 -14.89
N VAL A 171 7.18 21.64 -13.79
CA VAL A 171 6.62 21.63 -12.43
C VAL A 171 6.55 23.07 -11.93
N VAL A 172 5.38 23.68 -12.08
CA VAL A 172 5.10 25.08 -11.74
C VAL A 172 3.79 25.18 -11.00
N PRO A 173 3.55 26.18 -10.14
CA PRO A 173 2.27 26.32 -9.47
C PRO A 173 1.15 26.53 -10.50
N ARG A 174 0.02 25.83 -10.31
CA ARG A 174 -1.12 25.83 -11.24
C ARG A 174 -2.42 26.21 -10.56
N ASP A 175 -3.29 26.91 -11.27
CA ASP A 175 -4.66 27.18 -10.84
C ASP A 175 -5.54 25.92 -10.90
N ALA A 176 -6.82 26.04 -10.51
CA ALA A 176 -7.76 24.92 -10.52
C ALA A 176 -8.06 24.38 -11.94
N ASP A 177 -7.82 25.17 -12.99
CA ASP A 177 -7.95 24.75 -14.39
C ASP A 177 -6.69 24.06 -14.92
N GLY A 178 -5.62 24.00 -14.12
CA GLY A 178 -4.35 23.39 -14.47
C GLY A 178 -3.40 24.31 -15.25
N LYS A 179 -3.71 25.61 -15.36
CA LYS A 179 -2.86 26.59 -16.04
C LYS A 179 -1.82 27.13 -15.05
N PRO A 180 -0.59 27.45 -15.51
CA PRO A 180 0.40 28.09 -14.65
C PRO A 180 -0.12 29.39 -14.03
N ALA A 181 0.00 29.53 -12.71
CA ALA A 181 -0.49 30.69 -11.96
C ALA A 181 0.44 30.96 -10.76
N LYS A 182 0.80 32.23 -10.51
CA LYS A 182 1.76 32.59 -9.45
C LYS A 182 1.24 32.26 -8.04
N ASP A 183 -0.06 32.32 -7.84
CA ASP A 183 -0.79 31.98 -6.63
C ASP A 183 -1.35 30.54 -6.65
N GLY A 184 -0.97 29.75 -7.66
CA GLY A 184 -1.39 28.37 -7.84
C GLY A 184 -0.72 27.39 -6.87
N LYS A 185 -1.01 26.10 -7.09
CA LYS A 185 -0.48 24.98 -6.29
C LYS A 185 0.32 23.99 -7.14
N ILE A 186 1.31 23.38 -6.52
CA ILE A 186 2.01 22.19 -6.99
C ILE A 186 1.49 21.02 -6.14
N GLY A 187 0.62 20.20 -6.73
CA GLY A 187 0.09 19.02 -6.04
C GLY A 187 1.11 17.87 -6.03
N LEU A 188 1.48 17.41 -4.84
CA LEU A 188 2.34 16.27 -4.58
C LEU A 188 1.53 15.20 -3.81
N VAL A 189 1.25 14.05 -4.44
CA VAL A 189 0.33 13.05 -3.87
C VAL A 189 0.92 11.66 -3.73
N SER A 190 0.48 10.89 -2.74
CA SER A 190 0.85 9.47 -2.58
C SER A 190 -0.14 8.54 -3.29
N ILE A 191 0.33 7.45 -3.91
CA ILE A 191 -0.53 6.37 -4.43
C ILE A 191 0.05 5.04 -3.97
N SER A 192 -0.59 4.36 -3.00
CA SER A 192 -0.11 3.09 -2.45
C SER A 192 -1.06 2.56 -1.33
N MET A 193 -0.55 1.62 -0.53
CA MET A 193 -1.21 0.85 0.52
C MET A 193 -1.04 1.43 1.94
N SER A 194 -1.42 0.62 2.95
CA SER A 194 -1.36 0.94 4.39
C SER A 194 -0.01 1.44 4.89
N ASN A 195 1.10 0.80 4.50
CA ASN A 195 2.45 1.24 4.88
C ASN A 195 2.68 2.69 4.43
N ALA A 196 2.39 2.95 3.16
CA ALA A 196 2.63 4.24 2.54
C ALA A 196 1.75 5.34 3.14
N THR A 197 0.46 5.12 3.39
CA THR A 197 -0.38 6.15 4.04
C THR A 197 0.07 6.45 5.47
N MET A 198 0.51 5.44 6.24
CA MET A 198 1.07 5.64 7.58
C MET A 198 2.34 6.50 7.56
N GLU A 199 3.25 6.21 6.63
CA GLU A 199 4.52 6.92 6.47
C GLU A 199 4.32 8.32 5.86
N TYR A 200 3.50 8.42 4.81
CA TYR A 200 3.30 9.63 4.05
C TYR A 200 2.45 10.66 4.80
N SER A 201 1.51 10.21 5.62
CA SER A 201 0.81 11.09 6.58
C SER A 201 1.80 11.71 7.57
N ARG A 202 2.80 10.95 8.04
CA ARG A 202 3.85 11.50 8.92
C ARG A 202 4.80 12.43 8.16
N PHE A 203 5.19 12.08 6.94
CA PHE A 203 5.94 12.98 6.03
C PHE A 203 5.22 14.31 5.84
N LYS A 204 3.92 14.27 5.48
CA LYS A 204 3.10 15.46 5.32
C LYS A 204 3.13 16.32 6.58
N GLN A 205 2.97 15.74 7.76
CA GLN A 205 3.00 16.46 9.02
C GLN A 205 4.34 17.19 9.25
N ILE A 206 5.47 16.51 9.05
CA ILE A 206 6.77 17.14 9.28
C ILE A 206 7.13 18.14 8.18
N ALA A 207 6.73 17.88 6.92
CA ALA A 207 6.98 18.74 5.78
C ALA A 207 6.12 20.02 5.82
N ASP A 208 4.85 19.93 6.24
CA ASP A 208 3.99 21.11 6.39
C ASP A 208 4.47 22.04 7.51
N ASN A 209 5.20 21.52 8.49
CA ASN A 209 5.85 22.29 9.56
C ASN A 209 7.28 22.73 9.22
N ASP A 210 7.86 22.26 8.10
CA ASP A 210 9.23 22.63 7.72
C ASP A 210 9.26 24.03 7.09
N PRO A 211 9.98 25.00 7.69
CA PRO A 211 10.01 26.38 7.19
C PRO A 211 10.66 26.51 5.81
N ALA A 212 11.44 25.53 5.36
CA ALA A 212 12.04 25.50 4.03
C ALA A 212 11.05 25.07 2.94
N LYS A 213 9.97 24.34 3.28
CA LYS A 213 9.00 23.88 2.27
C LYS A 213 8.31 25.07 1.60
N SER A 214 8.26 25.07 0.27
CA SER A 214 7.52 26.05 -0.52
C SER A 214 6.04 26.06 -0.14
N PRO A 215 5.43 27.24 0.09
CA PRO A 215 4.00 27.35 0.40
C PRO A 215 3.11 26.98 -0.79
N GLN A 216 3.66 26.94 -2.02
CA GLN A 216 2.94 26.53 -3.22
C GLN A 216 2.79 25.00 -3.30
N VAL A 217 3.52 24.23 -2.50
CA VAL A 217 3.43 22.76 -2.51
C VAL A 217 2.32 22.27 -1.59
N ALA A 218 1.29 21.67 -2.21
CA ALA A 218 0.19 21.01 -1.53
C ALA A 218 0.43 19.50 -1.49
N ILE A 219 0.77 18.99 -0.30
CA ILE A 219 0.96 17.55 -0.05
C ILE A 219 -0.38 16.92 0.31
N VAL A 220 -0.80 15.88 -0.42
CA VAL A 220 -2.04 15.15 -0.17
C VAL A 220 -1.76 13.64 -0.09
N ASP A 221 -2.13 13.02 1.03
CA ASP A 221 -1.99 11.57 1.19
C ASP A 221 -3.18 10.84 0.53
N CYS A 222 -2.99 10.31 -0.69
CA CYS A 222 -4.01 9.53 -1.39
C CYS A 222 -3.83 8.02 -1.23
N ALA A 223 -2.71 7.56 -0.67
CA ALA A 223 -2.49 6.15 -0.29
C ALA A 223 -3.50 5.68 0.76
N GLN A 224 -3.84 4.39 0.75
CA GLN A 224 -4.97 3.86 1.51
C GLN A 224 -4.71 2.47 2.08
N GLY A 225 -5.27 2.20 3.26
CA GLY A 225 -5.24 0.88 3.88
C GLY A 225 -5.74 -0.20 2.92
N SER A 226 -4.99 -1.31 2.83
CA SER A 226 -5.31 -2.45 1.97
C SER A 226 -5.43 -2.14 0.47
N GLN A 227 -4.84 -1.05 -0.05
CA GLN A 227 -4.85 -0.76 -1.50
C GLN A 227 -3.43 -0.86 -2.06
N ALA A 228 -2.93 -2.07 -2.27
CA ALA A 228 -1.66 -2.36 -2.92
C ALA A 228 -1.79 -2.18 -4.45
N MET A 229 -0.69 -2.31 -5.22
CA MET A 229 -0.69 -1.93 -6.64
C MET A 229 -1.83 -2.58 -7.43
N ALA A 230 -2.07 -3.89 -7.23
CA ALA A 230 -3.17 -4.61 -7.86
C ALA A 230 -4.57 -3.99 -7.64
N GLU A 231 -4.82 -3.34 -6.49
CA GLU A 231 -6.11 -2.69 -6.22
C GLU A 231 -6.28 -1.33 -6.91
N TRP A 232 -5.19 -0.74 -7.42
CA TRP A 232 -5.21 0.52 -8.18
C TRP A 232 -5.22 0.30 -9.70
N VAL A 233 -5.06 -0.94 -10.17
CA VAL A 233 -5.00 -1.31 -11.61
C VAL A 233 -6.31 -0.97 -12.35
N GLU A 234 -7.46 -1.21 -11.72
CA GLU A 234 -8.75 -0.85 -12.32
C GLU A 234 -8.99 0.67 -12.20
N PRO A 235 -9.08 1.44 -13.30
CA PRO A 235 -9.19 2.90 -13.26
C PRO A 235 -10.45 3.44 -12.56
N LYS A 236 -11.50 2.61 -12.45
CA LYS A 236 -12.73 2.94 -11.71
C LYS A 236 -12.79 2.33 -10.31
N ALA A 237 -11.70 1.74 -9.83
CA ALA A 237 -11.66 1.13 -8.52
C ALA A 237 -11.83 2.17 -7.40
N ARG A 238 -12.38 1.71 -6.27
CA ARG A 238 -12.62 2.52 -5.08
C ARG A 238 -11.43 3.39 -4.63
N PRO A 239 -10.15 2.93 -4.71
CA PRO A 239 -9.02 3.74 -4.30
C PRO A 239 -8.90 5.07 -5.05
N TRP A 240 -9.24 5.07 -6.33
CA TRP A 240 -9.22 6.30 -7.12
C TRP A 240 -10.33 7.28 -6.73
N THR A 241 -11.52 6.78 -6.40
CA THR A 241 -12.62 7.61 -5.89
C THR A 241 -12.25 8.26 -4.55
N GLU A 242 -11.60 7.50 -3.67
CA GLU A 242 -11.12 8.03 -2.39
C GLU A 242 -9.97 9.03 -2.57
N ALA A 243 -9.07 8.82 -3.55
CA ALA A 243 -8.04 9.79 -3.89
C ALA A 243 -8.64 11.15 -4.30
N ASP A 244 -9.66 11.15 -5.16
CA ASP A 244 -10.38 12.38 -5.55
C ASP A 244 -11.03 13.06 -4.35
N ARG A 245 -11.67 12.27 -3.46
CA ARG A 245 -12.28 12.80 -2.24
C ARG A 245 -11.25 13.50 -1.34
N ARG A 246 -10.06 12.92 -1.18
CA ARG A 246 -8.97 13.50 -0.36
C ARG A 246 -8.36 14.74 -1.01
N LEU A 247 -8.21 14.75 -2.33
CA LEU A 247 -7.82 15.93 -3.10
C LEU A 247 -8.81 17.08 -2.90
N ALA A 248 -10.10 16.81 -3.05
CA ALA A 248 -11.16 17.80 -2.84
C ALA A 248 -11.15 18.34 -1.40
N ALA A 249 -10.99 17.46 -0.39
CA ALA A 249 -10.88 17.87 1.01
C ALA A 249 -9.64 18.75 1.29
N ALA A 250 -8.56 18.58 0.53
CA ALA A 250 -7.37 19.44 0.60
C ALA A 250 -7.47 20.70 -0.28
N GLY A 251 -8.59 20.91 -0.98
CA GLY A 251 -8.76 22.00 -1.93
C GLY A 251 -7.76 21.95 -3.09
N VAL A 252 -7.40 20.75 -3.55
CA VAL A 252 -6.49 20.53 -4.69
C VAL A 252 -7.30 19.91 -5.83
N ASN A 253 -7.30 20.56 -6.99
CA ASN A 253 -7.91 20.00 -8.19
C ASN A 253 -6.99 18.91 -8.79
N PRO A 254 -7.52 17.80 -9.35
CA PRO A 254 -6.73 16.82 -10.09
C PRO A 254 -5.76 17.42 -11.14
N LYS A 255 -6.14 18.53 -11.78
CA LYS A 255 -5.29 19.25 -12.74
C LYS A 255 -4.11 20.01 -12.10
N GLN A 256 -4.09 20.19 -10.79
CA GLN A 256 -2.96 20.79 -10.06
C GLN A 256 -1.92 19.76 -9.63
N VAL A 257 -2.25 18.47 -9.68
CA VAL A 257 -1.34 17.37 -9.35
C VAL A 257 -0.28 17.27 -10.44
N GLN A 258 0.98 17.37 -10.02
CA GLN A 258 2.15 17.38 -10.91
C GLN A 258 3.18 16.31 -10.54
N ILE A 259 3.18 15.87 -9.29
CA ILE A 259 4.10 14.88 -8.76
C ILE A 259 3.32 13.80 -8.03
N ILE A 260 3.71 12.54 -8.25
CA ILE A 260 3.24 11.42 -7.44
C ILE A 260 4.41 10.71 -6.77
N TRP A 261 4.19 10.23 -5.55
CA TRP A 261 5.05 9.27 -4.89
C TRP A 261 4.32 7.93 -4.80
N VAL A 262 4.95 6.86 -5.29
CA VAL A 262 4.35 5.53 -5.38
C VAL A 262 5.25 4.53 -4.66
N LYS A 263 4.73 3.91 -3.60
CA LYS A 263 5.43 2.82 -2.90
C LYS A 263 4.89 1.48 -3.36
N LEU A 264 5.72 0.68 -4.00
CA LEU A 264 5.30 -0.54 -4.69
C LEU A 264 5.25 -1.73 -3.74
N ALA A 265 4.12 -2.43 -3.75
CA ALA A 265 3.99 -3.80 -3.27
C ALA A 265 2.70 -4.43 -3.83
N ASN A 266 2.66 -5.75 -3.82
CA ASN A 266 1.43 -6.54 -3.99
C ASN A 266 1.21 -7.42 -2.76
N LYS A 267 -0.05 -7.73 -2.47
CA LYS A 267 -0.42 -8.62 -1.37
C LYS A 267 -0.25 -10.07 -1.75
N GLY A 268 0.23 -10.88 -0.80
CA GLY A 268 0.38 -12.32 -0.98
C GLY A 268 1.16 -12.71 -2.24
N PRO A 269 2.33 -12.10 -2.52
CA PRO A 269 3.15 -12.51 -3.66
C PRO A 269 3.52 -13.99 -3.54
N ARG A 270 3.67 -14.65 -4.68
CA ARG A 270 4.03 -16.06 -4.80
C ARG A 270 4.98 -16.24 -5.98
N GLY A 271 5.76 -17.31 -5.92
CA GLY A 271 6.69 -17.66 -6.98
C GLY A 271 8.02 -16.93 -6.86
N GLU A 272 8.87 -17.15 -7.86
CA GLU A 272 10.20 -16.55 -7.94
C GLU A 272 10.15 -15.08 -8.36
N LEU A 273 11.29 -14.38 -8.23
CA LEU A 273 11.45 -12.97 -8.60
C LEU A 273 10.85 -12.64 -9.98
N ALA A 274 11.10 -13.51 -10.97
CA ALA A 274 10.60 -13.36 -12.34
C ALA A 274 9.06 -13.42 -12.44
N GLU A 275 8.37 -14.04 -11.48
CA GLU A 275 6.90 -14.13 -11.46
C GLU A 275 6.29 -12.98 -10.68
N HIS A 276 6.58 -12.88 -9.37
CA HIS A 276 5.94 -11.88 -8.52
C HIS A 276 6.43 -10.46 -8.82
N GLY A 277 7.71 -10.29 -9.19
CA GLY A 277 8.32 -9.01 -9.51
C GLY A 277 7.77 -8.46 -10.81
N ARG A 278 7.68 -9.30 -11.86
CA ARG A 278 7.08 -8.91 -13.14
C ARG A 278 5.59 -8.62 -13.02
N LYS A 279 4.87 -9.31 -12.14
CA LYS A 279 3.49 -8.94 -11.82
C LYS A 279 3.43 -7.55 -11.18
N LEU A 280 4.29 -7.28 -10.19
CA LEU A 280 4.33 -5.99 -9.51
C LEU A 280 4.67 -4.84 -10.47
N GLU A 281 5.65 -5.04 -11.35
CA GLU A 281 6.01 -4.12 -12.42
C GLU A 281 4.82 -3.81 -13.35
N LYS A 282 4.13 -4.85 -13.86
CA LYS A 282 2.96 -4.68 -14.74
C LYS A 282 1.81 -3.92 -14.06
N ASP A 283 1.51 -4.27 -12.81
CA ASP A 283 0.48 -3.58 -12.04
C ASP A 283 0.88 -2.10 -11.84
N ALA A 284 2.15 -1.82 -11.50
CA ALA A 284 2.65 -0.45 -11.33
C ALA A 284 2.60 0.35 -12.65
N ALA A 285 2.94 -0.24 -13.79
CA ALA A 285 2.83 0.38 -15.10
C ALA A 285 1.39 0.81 -15.43
N GLU A 286 0.40 -0.04 -15.14
CA GLU A 286 -1.03 0.32 -15.29
C GLU A 286 -1.41 1.47 -14.36
N VAL A 287 -0.97 1.44 -13.10
CA VAL A 287 -1.25 2.49 -12.13
C VAL A 287 -0.67 3.84 -12.57
N LEU A 288 0.54 3.87 -13.15
CA LEU A 288 1.15 5.08 -13.69
C LEU A 288 0.35 5.65 -14.87
N ARG A 289 -0.17 4.78 -15.75
CA ARG A 289 -1.05 5.21 -16.85
C ARG A 289 -2.38 5.76 -16.35
N ASN A 290 -3.00 5.08 -15.39
CA ASN A 290 -4.23 5.55 -14.74
C ASN A 290 -4.03 6.89 -14.03
N ALA A 291 -2.89 7.06 -13.35
CA ALA A 291 -2.53 8.32 -12.72
C ALA A 291 -2.40 9.45 -13.75
N LYS A 292 -1.72 9.21 -14.89
CA LYS A 292 -1.60 10.22 -15.96
C LYS A 292 -2.94 10.59 -16.58
N ALA A 293 -3.83 9.62 -16.79
CA ALA A 293 -5.16 9.86 -17.32
C ALA A 293 -6.03 10.69 -16.34
N ARG A 294 -5.91 10.45 -15.03
CA ARG A 294 -6.69 11.14 -14.00
C ARG A 294 -6.13 12.51 -13.62
N PHE A 295 -4.81 12.64 -13.67
CA PHE A 295 -4.05 13.82 -13.29
C PHE A 295 -3.21 14.28 -14.50
N PRO A 296 -3.81 15.05 -15.42
CA PRO A 296 -3.22 15.29 -16.75
C PRO A 296 -1.87 16.03 -16.70
N ASN A 297 -1.63 16.81 -15.64
CA ASN A 297 -0.42 17.61 -15.47
C ASN A 297 0.71 16.90 -14.70
N ILE A 298 0.59 15.61 -14.35
CA ILE A 298 1.73 14.90 -13.76
C ILE A 298 2.90 14.88 -14.74
N GLN A 299 4.06 15.30 -14.23
CA GLN A 299 5.35 15.27 -14.89
C GLN A 299 6.19 14.08 -14.38
N ILE A 300 6.22 13.85 -13.07
CA ILE A 300 7.15 12.91 -12.43
C ILE A 300 6.43 11.98 -11.45
N ALA A 301 6.81 10.70 -11.48
CA ALA A 301 6.51 9.70 -10.46
C ALA A 301 7.79 9.26 -9.76
N TYR A 302 7.91 9.55 -8.46
CA TYR A 302 8.98 9.03 -7.62
C TYR A 302 8.56 7.68 -7.04
N LEU A 303 9.30 6.63 -7.39
CA LEU A 303 9.00 5.25 -7.03
C LEU A 303 9.84 4.80 -5.83
N GLY A 304 9.20 4.07 -4.90
CA GLY A 304 9.87 3.49 -3.74
C GLY A 304 9.52 2.02 -3.56
N SER A 305 10.49 1.22 -3.11
CA SER A 305 10.25 -0.14 -2.63
C SER A 305 9.82 -0.15 -1.16
N ARG A 306 9.46 -1.32 -0.64
CA ARG A 306 9.15 -1.51 0.77
C ARG A 306 10.37 -1.28 1.68
N ILE A 307 10.09 -0.96 2.95
CA ILE A 307 11.06 -1.10 4.05
C ILE A 307 11.35 -2.58 4.29
N TYR A 308 12.34 -2.87 5.14
CA TYR A 308 12.66 -4.24 5.55
C TYR A 308 11.44 -4.97 6.15
N ALA A 309 11.21 -6.21 5.71
CA ALA A 309 10.07 -7.02 6.14
C ALA A 309 10.48 -8.32 6.85
N GLY A 310 11.73 -8.42 7.33
CA GLY A 310 12.23 -9.64 7.98
C GLY A 310 11.56 -9.96 9.31
N TYR A 311 10.84 -9.00 9.91
CA TYR A 311 10.07 -9.20 11.13
C TYR A 311 8.62 -9.63 10.87
N ALA A 312 8.18 -9.69 9.61
CA ALA A 312 6.79 -9.97 9.25
C ALA A 312 6.33 -11.32 9.83
N THR A 313 5.12 -11.36 10.40
CA THR A 313 4.49 -12.59 10.90
C THR A 313 3.36 -13.09 9.99
N SER A 314 3.08 -12.35 8.91
CA SER A 314 2.01 -12.65 7.97
C SER A 314 2.54 -12.79 6.54
N ARG A 315 1.77 -13.49 5.70
CA ARG A 315 2.07 -13.65 4.27
C ARG A 315 1.72 -12.41 3.43
N LEU A 316 1.47 -11.25 4.05
CA LEU A 316 1.02 -10.07 3.32
C LEU A 316 2.04 -9.61 2.29
N ASN A 317 3.29 -9.39 2.69
CA ASN A 317 4.45 -9.16 1.82
C ASN A 317 5.72 -9.26 2.70
N PRO A 318 6.12 -10.48 3.11
CA PRO A 318 7.34 -10.70 3.90
C PRO A 318 8.60 -10.69 3.01
N GLU A 319 9.79 -10.82 3.60
CA GLU A 319 11.00 -11.13 2.83
C GLU A 319 10.90 -12.52 2.17
N PRO A 320 11.51 -12.73 0.98
CA PRO A 320 12.35 -11.79 0.24
C PRO A 320 11.56 -10.77 -0.62
N TYR A 321 10.24 -10.82 -0.62
CA TYR A 321 9.42 -10.03 -1.55
C TYR A 321 9.51 -8.52 -1.33
N ALA A 322 9.79 -8.07 -0.10
CA ALA A 322 9.99 -6.66 0.22
C ALA A 322 11.33 -6.14 -0.34
N PHE A 323 12.41 -6.91 -0.19
CA PHE A 323 13.68 -6.69 -0.88
C PHE A 323 13.52 -6.71 -2.40
N GLU A 324 12.90 -7.78 -2.91
CA GLU A 324 12.74 -8.04 -4.35
C GLU A 324 11.88 -6.99 -5.08
N GLY A 325 11.00 -6.29 -4.36
CA GLY A 325 10.21 -5.19 -4.92
C GLY A 325 11.07 -4.04 -5.49
N ALA A 326 12.34 -3.93 -5.09
CA ALA A 326 13.27 -2.96 -5.65
C ALA A 326 13.65 -3.27 -7.12
N PHE A 327 13.72 -4.55 -7.50
CA PHE A 327 13.95 -4.93 -8.89
C PHE A 327 12.77 -4.55 -9.79
N ALA A 328 11.53 -4.67 -9.29
CA ALA A 328 10.35 -4.24 -10.03
C ALA A 328 10.33 -2.72 -10.30
N VAL A 329 10.83 -1.90 -9.36
CA VAL A 329 11.01 -0.46 -9.59
C VAL A 329 12.08 -0.22 -10.66
N ARG A 330 13.23 -0.90 -10.55
CA ARG A 330 14.32 -0.78 -11.53
C ARG A 330 13.86 -1.13 -12.95
N TRP A 331 13.22 -2.29 -13.11
CA TRP A 331 12.77 -2.74 -14.42
C TRP A 331 11.74 -1.78 -15.04
N LEU A 332 10.81 -1.26 -14.23
CA LEU A 332 9.83 -0.28 -14.70
C LEU A 332 10.49 0.99 -15.27
N ILE A 333 11.53 1.50 -14.60
CA ILE A 333 12.29 2.67 -15.08
C ILE A 333 13.06 2.30 -16.35
N GLN A 334 13.72 1.14 -16.36
CA GLN A 334 14.50 0.67 -17.52
C GLN A 334 13.60 0.43 -18.75
N ASP A 335 12.41 -0.11 -18.59
CA ASP A 335 11.47 -0.35 -19.69
C ASP A 335 10.92 0.97 -20.25
N GLN A 336 10.65 1.96 -19.39
CA GLN A 336 10.34 3.32 -19.86
C GLN A 336 11.52 3.94 -20.64
N MET A 337 12.76 3.75 -20.18
CA MET A 337 13.95 4.24 -20.87
C MET A 337 14.23 3.54 -22.21
N LYS A 338 13.89 2.25 -22.32
CA LYS A 338 13.97 1.49 -23.58
C LYS A 338 12.89 1.88 -24.58
N GLY A 339 11.96 2.76 -24.19
CA GLY A 339 10.93 3.30 -25.07
C GLY A 339 9.66 2.45 -25.11
N ASP A 340 9.29 1.78 -24.01
CA ASP A 340 7.97 1.15 -23.90
C ASP A 340 6.87 2.19 -24.20
N ALA A 341 6.13 1.96 -25.29
CA ALA A 341 5.10 2.86 -25.78
C ALA A 341 3.92 3.05 -24.82
N ALA A 342 3.72 2.15 -23.85
CA ALA A 342 2.73 2.31 -22.78
C ALA A 342 3.22 3.25 -21.68
N LEU A 343 4.54 3.40 -21.51
CA LEU A 343 5.17 4.22 -20.47
C LEU A 343 5.72 5.55 -20.99
N GLN A 344 5.41 5.92 -22.24
CA GLN A 344 5.87 7.19 -22.82
C GLN A 344 5.51 8.38 -21.92
N HIS A 345 6.52 9.18 -21.57
CA HIS A 345 6.42 10.26 -20.59
C HIS A 345 6.45 11.67 -21.19
N ASP A 346 6.72 11.80 -22.48
CA ASP A 346 6.73 13.06 -23.20
C ASP A 346 5.82 13.02 -24.42
N ASP A 347 5.55 14.19 -24.99
CA ASP A 347 4.66 14.34 -26.14
C ASP A 347 5.37 14.16 -27.50
N ALA A 348 6.66 13.74 -27.49
CA ALA A 348 7.48 13.74 -28.69
C ALA A 348 6.97 12.76 -29.77
N ASN A 349 6.38 11.64 -29.34
CA ASN A 349 5.85 10.60 -30.21
C ASN A 349 4.33 10.40 -30.01
N GLY A 350 3.61 11.51 -29.77
CA GLY A 350 2.18 11.52 -29.41
C GLY A 350 1.96 11.79 -27.92
N PRO A 351 0.71 11.85 -27.43
CA PRO A 351 0.44 12.26 -26.04
C PRO A 351 1.11 11.36 -25.00
N ALA A 352 1.74 11.95 -23.99
CA ALA A 352 2.32 11.25 -22.86
C ALA A 352 1.26 10.36 -22.17
N LYS A 353 1.61 9.08 -21.95
CA LYS A 353 0.71 8.06 -21.39
C LYS A 353 0.99 7.74 -19.93
N ALA A 354 2.20 8.05 -19.45
CA ALA A 354 2.61 7.92 -18.06
C ALA A 354 3.44 9.16 -17.66
N PRO A 355 3.67 9.42 -16.37
CA PRO A 355 4.70 10.37 -15.96
C PRO A 355 6.11 9.78 -16.12
N LEU A 356 7.14 10.62 -16.07
CA LEU A 356 8.52 10.13 -16.01
C LEU A 356 8.74 9.42 -14.67
N ALA A 357 9.14 8.16 -14.72
CA ALA A 357 9.42 7.34 -13.56
C ALA A 357 10.87 7.55 -13.11
N LEU A 358 11.04 7.94 -11.85
CA LEU A 358 12.34 8.12 -11.20
C LEU A 358 12.36 7.35 -9.89
N TRP A 359 13.54 6.98 -9.41
CA TRP A 359 13.69 6.53 -8.04
C TRP A 359 13.37 7.69 -7.09
N GLY A 360 12.54 7.41 -6.08
CA GLY A 360 12.51 8.19 -4.84
C GLY A 360 13.58 7.69 -3.86
N PRO A 361 13.47 8.01 -2.56
CA PRO A 361 14.37 7.44 -1.58
C PRO A 361 14.31 5.91 -1.56
N TYR A 362 15.48 5.26 -1.53
CA TYR A 362 15.54 3.81 -1.39
C TYR A 362 15.41 3.43 0.09
N PHE A 363 14.32 2.76 0.47
CA PHE A 363 13.99 2.50 1.87
C PHE A 363 14.51 1.18 2.43
N TRP A 364 14.93 0.24 1.57
CA TRP A 364 15.35 -1.07 2.05
C TRP A 364 16.80 -1.05 2.55
N ALA A 365 17.00 -1.64 3.73
CA ALA A 365 18.29 -2.00 4.30
C ALA A 365 18.16 -3.38 4.96
N ASN A 366 19.27 -4.08 5.14
CA ASN A 366 19.26 -5.46 5.61
C ASN A 366 19.09 -5.57 7.13
N GLY A 367 17.90 -5.18 7.59
CA GLY A 367 17.51 -5.17 9.00
C GLY A 367 18.48 -4.35 9.84
N ILE A 368 19.09 -4.96 10.84
CA ILE A 368 20.04 -4.28 11.75
C ILE A 368 21.44 -4.10 11.17
N THR A 369 21.69 -4.55 9.94
CA THR A 369 22.97 -4.32 9.24
C THR A 369 22.95 -2.91 8.64
N PRO A 370 23.82 -1.98 9.09
CA PRO A 370 23.82 -0.61 8.57
C PRO A 370 24.13 -0.57 7.09
N ARG A 371 23.28 0.10 6.31
CA ARG A 371 23.54 0.39 4.90
C ARG A 371 24.73 1.33 4.79
N LYS A 372 25.71 1.00 3.95
CA LYS A 372 27.01 1.69 3.86
C LYS A 372 26.91 3.18 3.53
N SER A 373 25.95 3.56 2.70
CA SER A 373 25.83 4.93 2.19
C SER A 373 25.31 5.94 3.23
N ASP A 374 24.46 5.50 4.15
CA ASP A 374 23.71 6.39 5.03
C ASP A 374 23.46 5.85 6.45
N GLY A 375 23.97 4.66 6.75
CA GLY A 375 23.80 3.99 8.05
C GLY A 375 22.38 3.50 8.32
N LEU A 376 21.49 3.44 7.31
CA LEU A 376 20.11 3.02 7.53
C LEU A 376 20.04 1.61 8.12
N VAL A 377 19.25 1.46 9.19
CA VAL A 377 18.89 0.19 9.81
C VAL A 377 17.39 0.13 10.12
N TRP A 378 16.85 -1.08 10.05
CA TRP A 378 15.51 -1.45 10.48
C TRP A 378 15.59 -2.39 11.66
N LYS A 379 15.21 -1.90 12.84
CA LYS A 379 15.09 -2.68 14.07
C LYS A 379 13.66 -3.20 14.20
N GLN A 380 13.46 -4.20 15.05
CA GLN A 380 12.12 -4.72 15.33
C GLN A 380 11.16 -3.63 15.85
N GLU A 381 11.65 -2.67 16.64
CA GLU A 381 10.88 -1.53 17.15
C GLU A 381 10.36 -0.59 16.06
N ASP A 382 10.96 -0.59 14.87
CA ASP A 382 10.51 0.19 13.71
C ASP A 382 9.30 -0.42 13.00
N LEU A 383 8.91 -1.64 13.40
CA LEU A 383 7.77 -2.35 12.86
C LEU A 383 6.73 -2.54 13.97
N ALA A 384 5.46 -2.56 13.58
CA ALA A 384 4.35 -2.91 14.45
C ALA A 384 4.42 -4.42 14.83
N SER A 385 3.49 -4.87 15.68
CA SER A 385 3.45 -6.25 16.16
C SER A 385 3.30 -7.31 15.05
N ASP A 386 2.77 -6.94 13.88
CA ASP A 386 2.69 -7.82 12.72
C ASP A 386 3.98 -7.88 11.88
N GLY A 387 4.99 -7.09 12.26
CA GLY A 387 6.28 -6.98 11.60
C GLY A 387 6.23 -6.50 10.13
N THR A 388 5.06 -6.05 9.68
CA THR A 388 4.77 -5.70 8.29
C THR A 388 4.46 -4.21 8.16
N HIS A 389 3.73 -3.64 9.11
CA HIS A 389 3.45 -2.22 9.15
C HIS A 389 4.54 -1.47 9.92
N PRO A 390 4.86 -0.23 9.54
CA PRO A 390 5.78 0.58 10.32
C PRO A 390 5.13 1.00 11.65
N SER A 391 5.91 0.94 12.72
CA SER A 391 5.60 1.57 14.00
C SER A 391 5.71 3.10 13.89
N GLU A 392 5.49 3.83 14.99
CA GLU A 392 5.74 5.28 15.00
C GLU A 392 7.20 5.63 14.68
N SER A 393 8.18 4.88 15.18
CA SER A 393 9.59 5.14 14.84
C SER A 393 9.89 4.81 13.38
N GLY A 394 9.30 3.74 12.84
CA GLY A 394 9.44 3.40 11.43
C GLY A 394 8.82 4.45 10.50
N ARG A 395 7.62 4.95 10.85
CA ARG A 395 6.96 6.05 10.12
C ARG A 395 7.81 7.31 10.14
N GLN A 396 8.39 7.65 11.30
CA GLN A 396 9.28 8.81 11.43
C GLN A 396 10.50 8.69 10.52
N LYS A 397 11.17 7.54 10.51
CA LYS A 397 12.34 7.30 9.64
C LYS A 397 12.01 7.49 8.16
N VAL A 398 10.95 6.85 7.66
CA VAL A 398 10.54 7.00 6.26
C VAL A 398 10.18 8.46 5.95
N ALA A 399 9.48 9.12 6.86
CA ALA A 399 9.10 10.53 6.71
C ALA A 399 10.32 11.45 6.59
N GLU A 400 11.32 11.27 7.44
CA GLU A 400 12.59 12.01 7.39
C GLU A 400 13.35 11.75 6.10
N MET A 401 13.40 10.50 5.63
CA MET A 401 14.02 10.14 4.35
C MET A 401 13.31 10.82 3.17
N LEU A 402 11.97 10.87 3.16
CA LEU A 402 11.20 11.59 2.14
C LEU A 402 11.46 13.10 2.20
N LEU A 403 11.42 13.69 3.39
CA LEU A 403 11.68 15.12 3.57
C LEU A 403 13.09 15.49 3.12
N LYS A 404 14.10 14.69 3.50
CA LYS A 404 15.48 14.85 3.06
C LYS A 404 15.57 14.79 1.54
N PHE A 405 15.01 13.74 0.92
CA PHE A 405 15.00 13.58 -0.53
C PHE A 405 14.40 14.79 -1.25
N PHE A 406 13.20 15.23 -0.89
CA PHE A 406 12.56 16.36 -1.57
C PHE A 406 13.31 17.69 -1.36
N LYS A 407 14.08 17.83 -0.27
CA LYS A 407 14.88 19.03 0.01
C LYS A 407 16.25 19.02 -0.67
N GLU A 408 16.84 17.86 -0.87
CA GLU A 408 18.24 17.71 -1.28
C GLU A 408 18.41 17.18 -2.71
N ASP A 409 17.42 16.46 -3.25
CA ASP A 409 17.49 15.99 -4.63
C ASP A 409 17.58 17.20 -5.59
N PRO A 410 18.55 17.22 -6.52
CA PRO A 410 18.81 18.37 -7.38
C PRO A 410 17.62 18.80 -8.25
N MET A 411 16.66 17.91 -8.50
CA MET A 411 15.46 18.20 -9.29
C MET A 411 14.26 18.45 -8.38
N ALA A 412 14.09 17.67 -7.32
CA ALA A 412 12.95 17.83 -6.42
C ALA A 412 13.00 19.15 -5.64
N SER A 413 14.19 19.54 -5.20
CA SER A 413 14.41 20.76 -4.40
C SER A 413 13.98 22.04 -5.12
N THR A 414 14.06 22.07 -6.46
CA THR A 414 13.77 23.28 -7.27
C THR A 414 12.31 23.75 -7.20
N TRP A 415 11.40 22.85 -6.81
CA TRP A 415 9.98 23.14 -6.63
C TRP A 415 9.49 22.85 -5.20
N PHE A 416 10.19 21.99 -4.44
CA PHE A 416 9.79 21.66 -3.08
C PHE A 416 10.21 22.71 -2.04
N VAL A 417 11.39 23.32 -2.21
CA VAL A 417 11.95 24.30 -1.27
C VAL A 417 11.64 25.72 -1.73
N LYS A 418 11.48 26.66 -0.80
CA LYS A 418 11.36 28.08 -1.10
C LYS A 418 12.60 28.56 -1.86
N LYS A 419 12.38 29.35 -2.92
CA LYS A 419 13.46 30.03 -3.65
C LYS A 419 13.96 31.26 -2.92
#